data_AF-A0A7J7P6B6-F1
#
_entry.id   AF-A0A7J7P6B6-F1
#
_cell.length_a   1.000
_cell.length_b   1.000
_cell.length_c   1.000
_cell.angle_alpha   90.00
_cell.angle_beta   90.00
_cell.angle_gamma   90.00
#
_symmetry.space_group_name_H-M   'P 1'
#
loop_
_entity.id
_entity.type
_entity.pdbx_description
1 polymer ?
#
loop_
_entity_poly.entity_id
_entity_poly.type
_entity_poly.pdbx_seq_one_letter_code
_entity_poly.pdbx_strand_id
1 'polypeptide(L)'
;MDFVGWSHHFVSKRRYHLIIPSDGEWDDQTEGSVYDFHSHLLHGLIHCNGYGASCVSMDLRSEFLCGREIMDHWDRLCTTLLTQKIIVEDSSMKRSMDLRLLCCAVYGYSWFRRWGYKFYHGSFGVTEHNYEAAIGVLSSLNIENVLEDLG
;
A
#
# COMPACT_ATOMS: atom_id res chain seq x y z
N MET A 1 21.31 -16.71 19.27
CA MET A 1 19.84 -16.49 19.32
C MET A 1 19.61 -15.37 18.34
N ASP A 2 19.39 -15.76 17.08
CA ASP A 2 19.75 -14.91 15.95
C ASP A 2 18.51 -14.12 15.55
N PHE A 3 18.53 -12.82 15.84
CA PHE A 3 17.49 -11.88 15.41
C PHE A 3 17.63 -11.65 13.90
N VAL A 4 17.08 -12.57 13.11
CA VAL A 4 16.91 -12.35 11.66
C VAL A 4 15.81 -11.30 11.50
N GLY A 5 16.21 -10.07 11.18
CA GLY A 5 15.30 -8.99 10.84
C GLY A 5 14.83 -9.03 9.38
N TRP A 6 14.00 -8.04 9.03
CA TRP A 6 13.47 -7.83 7.69
C TRP A 6 14.57 -7.98 6.62
N SER A 7 14.41 -8.98 5.75
CA SER A 7 15.32 -9.24 4.61
C SER A 7 16.82 -9.32 4.98
N HIS A 8 17.16 -9.97 6.10
CA HIS A 8 18.55 -10.19 6.56
C HIS A 8 19.29 -8.96 7.15
N HIS A 9 18.59 -7.85 7.44
CA HIS A 9 19.19 -6.67 8.08
C HIS A 9 18.84 -6.58 9.58
N PHE A 10 19.76 -6.03 10.39
CA PHE A 10 19.52 -5.80 11.82
C PHE A 10 18.30 -4.89 12.02
N VAL A 11 17.30 -5.36 12.78
CA VAL A 11 16.12 -4.57 13.12
C VAL A 11 16.55 -3.41 14.01
N SER A 12 16.37 -2.17 13.52
CA SER A 12 16.51 -1.00 14.38
C SER A 12 15.40 -1.02 15.44
N LYS A 13 15.78 -0.89 16.72
CA LYS A 13 14.82 -0.68 17.82
C LYS A 13 14.08 0.66 17.70
N ARG A 14 14.67 1.62 16.99
CA ARG A 14 14.05 2.91 16.67
C ARG A 14 13.30 2.81 15.35
N ARG A 15 12.02 3.16 15.40
CA ARG A 15 11.08 3.18 14.28
C ARG A 15 10.25 4.45 14.37
N TYR A 16 9.97 5.06 13.23
CA TYR A 16 9.12 6.23 13.11
C TYR A 16 7.82 5.81 12.45
N HIS A 17 6.70 6.22 13.04
CA HIS A 17 5.37 6.01 12.49
C HIS A 17 4.91 7.33 11.88
N LEU A 18 4.53 7.30 10.61
CA LEU A 18 3.79 8.36 9.95
C LEU A 18 2.33 7.91 9.86
N ILE A 19 1.45 8.70 10.45
CA ILE A 19 0.02 8.40 10.51
C ILE A 19 -0.73 9.58 9.91
N ILE A 20 -1.61 9.30 8.96
CA ILE A 20 -2.64 10.23 8.52
C ILE A 20 -3.98 9.64 8.98
N PRO A 21 -4.64 10.25 9.97
CA PRO A 21 -5.91 9.76 10.49
C PRO A 21 -7.05 9.97 9.48
N SER A 22 -8.17 9.28 9.69
CA SER A 22 -9.41 9.55 8.94
C SER A 22 -9.94 10.96 9.19
N ASP A 23 -10.78 11.42 8.28
CA ASP A 23 -11.47 12.70 8.43
C ASP A 23 -12.29 12.69 9.72
N GLY A 24 -12.08 13.70 10.57
CA GLY A 24 -12.71 13.81 11.89
C GLY A 24 -11.91 13.23 13.06
N GLU A 25 -10.86 12.44 12.81
CA GLU A 25 -10.01 11.83 13.86
C GLU A 25 -8.68 12.60 14.06
N TRP A 26 -8.55 13.82 13.53
CA TRP A 26 -7.30 14.60 13.57
C TRP A 26 -6.93 15.09 14.97
N ASP A 27 -7.92 15.36 15.82
CA ASP A 27 -7.75 15.87 17.18
C ASP A 27 -7.78 14.75 18.24
N ASP A 28 -8.09 13.52 17.84
CA ASP A 28 -8.13 12.37 18.74
C ASP A 28 -6.70 11.99 19.11
N GLN A 29 -6.40 12.03 20.42
CA GLN A 29 -5.15 11.46 20.91
C GLN A 29 -5.21 9.96 20.64
N THR A 30 -4.26 9.43 19.86
CA THR A 30 -4.08 7.99 19.64
C THR A 30 -3.68 7.31 20.96
N GLU A 31 -4.64 7.16 21.87
CA GLU A 31 -4.53 6.41 23.12
C GLU A 31 -4.79 4.93 22.84
N GLY A 32 -3.78 4.26 22.30
CA GLY A 32 -3.81 2.83 22.08
C GLY A 32 -2.60 2.35 21.31
N SER A 33 -2.44 1.03 21.21
CA SER A 33 -1.46 0.46 20.31
C SER A 33 -1.80 0.96 18.90
N VAL A 34 -0.94 1.77 18.29
CA VAL A 34 -1.07 2.31 16.92
C VAL A 34 -1.38 1.21 15.87
N TYR A 35 -1.20 -0.06 16.25
CA TYR A 35 -1.47 -1.25 15.45
C TYR A 35 -2.95 -1.65 15.40
N ASP A 36 -3.78 -1.22 16.34
CA ASP A 36 -5.17 -1.73 16.47
C ASP A 36 -6.23 -0.87 15.75
N PHE A 37 -5.84 0.29 15.20
CA PHE A 37 -6.78 1.18 14.52
C PHE A 37 -6.64 1.04 13.00
N HIS A 38 -7.59 0.34 12.39
CA HIS A 38 -7.76 0.27 10.93
C HIS A 38 -8.42 1.55 10.33
N SER A 39 -8.48 2.65 11.08
CA SER A 39 -9.13 3.90 10.67
C SER A 39 -8.17 4.95 10.08
N HIS A 40 -6.93 4.60 9.72
CA HIS A 40 -5.99 5.57 9.16
C HIS A 40 -6.02 5.60 7.62
N LEU A 41 -5.99 6.80 7.05
CA LEU A 41 -5.80 7.03 5.61
C LEU A 41 -4.41 6.64 5.13
N LEU A 42 -3.40 6.76 5.98
CA LEU A 42 -2.05 6.25 5.73
C LEU A 42 -1.43 5.81 7.05
N HIS A 43 -0.89 4.60 7.07
CA HIS A 43 0.06 4.18 8.09
C HIS A 43 1.38 3.76 7.45
N GLY A 44 2.37 4.64 7.56
CA GLY A 44 3.76 4.41 7.16
C GLY A 44 4.63 4.09 8.37
N LEU A 45 5.50 3.09 8.24
CA LEU A 45 6.53 2.75 9.22
C LEU A 45 7.90 2.93 8.58
N ILE A 46 8.86 3.59 9.24
CA ILE A 46 10.25 3.73 8.76
C ILE A 46 11.22 3.33 9.86
N HIS A 47 12.10 2.38 9.58
CA HIS A 47 13.19 2.01 10.49
C HIS A 47 14.42 2.93 10.30
N CYS A 48 15.07 3.31 11.41
CA CYS A 48 16.25 4.20 11.38
C CYS A 48 17.49 3.59 10.71
N ASN A 49 17.50 2.28 10.47
CA ASN A 49 18.57 1.62 9.73
C ASN A 49 18.49 1.88 8.21
N GLY A 50 17.46 2.57 7.71
CA GLY A 50 17.22 2.78 6.28
C GLY A 50 16.65 1.54 5.56
N TYR A 51 16.42 0.45 6.29
CA TYR A 51 15.93 -0.83 5.80
C TYR A 51 14.54 -1.13 6.38
N GLY A 52 13.53 -1.12 5.51
CA GLY A 52 12.14 -1.33 5.88
C GLY A 52 11.43 0.00 6.08
N ALA A 53 10.87 0.50 4.99
CA ALA A 53 9.63 1.25 5.10
C ALA A 53 8.46 0.36 4.70
N SER A 54 7.42 0.31 5.52
CA SER A 54 6.18 -0.41 5.22
C SER A 54 5.04 0.59 5.16
N CYS A 55 4.34 0.68 4.03
CA CYS A 55 3.04 1.34 3.94
C CYS A 55 1.97 0.26 4.10
N VAL A 56 1.23 0.28 5.22
CA VAL A 56 0.40 -0.87 5.65
C VAL A 56 -1.08 -0.69 5.30
N SER A 57 -1.58 0.54 5.19
CA SER A 57 -2.98 0.75 4.84
C SER A 57 -3.21 2.10 4.20
N MET A 58 -4.00 2.09 3.13
CA MET A 58 -4.55 3.32 2.57
C MET A 58 -6.05 3.16 2.34
N ASP A 59 -6.84 3.74 3.24
CA ASP A 59 -8.25 3.99 2.96
C ASP A 59 -8.35 5.27 2.13
N LEU A 60 -8.85 5.16 0.90
CA LEU A 60 -8.97 6.27 -0.05
C LEU A 60 -10.30 7.02 0.09
N ARG A 61 -10.93 6.93 1.25
CA ARG A 61 -12.26 7.45 1.54
C ARG A 61 -12.29 8.89 2.08
N SER A 62 -11.14 9.56 2.17
CA SER A 62 -11.11 10.97 2.58
C SER A 62 -11.86 11.88 1.62
N GLU A 63 -12.63 12.81 2.17
CA GLU A 63 -13.31 13.91 1.51
C GLU A 63 -12.34 15.07 1.20
N PHE A 64 -11.20 15.15 1.91
CA PHE A 64 -10.26 16.28 1.84
C PHE A 64 -8.94 15.94 1.13
N LEU A 65 -8.39 14.75 1.35
CA LEU A 65 -7.10 14.34 0.77
C LEU A 65 -7.29 13.28 -0.30
N CYS A 66 -6.82 13.55 -1.51
CA CYS A 66 -6.78 12.53 -2.53
C CYS A 66 -5.68 11.52 -2.18
N GLY A 67 -5.95 10.22 -2.24
CA GLY A 67 -4.91 9.22 -1.99
C GLY A 67 -3.70 9.29 -2.93
N ARG A 68 -3.87 9.90 -4.12
CA ARG A 68 -2.71 10.25 -4.97
C ARG A 68 -1.78 11.22 -4.23
N GLU A 69 -2.32 12.27 -3.65
CA GLU A 69 -1.55 13.26 -2.91
C GLU A 69 -0.90 12.61 -1.69
N ILE A 70 -1.63 11.76 -0.98
CA ILE A 70 -1.08 11.00 0.16
C ILE A 70 0.14 10.17 -0.27
N MET A 71 0.04 9.43 -1.37
CA MET A 71 1.15 8.65 -1.91
C MET A 71 2.30 9.51 -2.43
N ASP A 72 2.01 10.66 -3.07
CA ASP A 72 3.04 11.61 -3.50
C ASP A 72 3.83 12.16 -2.30
N HIS A 73 3.16 12.43 -1.18
CA HIS A 73 3.82 12.86 0.07
C HIS A 73 4.66 11.72 0.66
N TRP A 74 4.12 10.50 0.71
CA TRP A 74 4.84 9.32 1.19
C TRP A 74 6.11 9.05 0.38
N ASP A 75 6.01 9.03 -0.96
CA ASP A 75 7.12 8.79 -1.87
C ASP A 75 8.22 9.86 -1.73
N ARG A 76 7.83 11.14 -1.64
CA ARG A 76 8.76 12.25 -1.38
C ARG A 76 9.44 12.14 -0.02
N LEU A 77 8.71 11.73 1.01
CA LEU A 77 9.26 11.55 2.35
C LEU A 77 10.28 10.39 2.38
N CYS A 78 9.93 9.24 1.78
CA CYS A 78 10.85 8.12 1.66
C CYS A 78 12.12 8.49 0.88
N THR A 79 11.97 9.24 -0.21
CA THR A 79 13.09 9.76 -1.02
C THR A 79 13.96 10.72 -0.21
N THR A 80 13.35 11.66 0.52
CA THR A 80 14.07 12.63 1.36
C THR A 80 14.85 11.95 2.49
N LEU A 81 14.30 10.88 3.05
CA LEU A 81 14.93 10.09 4.10
C LEU A 81 15.90 9.02 3.55
N LEU A 82 16.12 8.97 2.23
CA LEU A 82 16.99 8.01 1.56
C LEU A 82 16.67 6.56 1.93
N THR A 83 15.37 6.26 2.02
CA THR A 83 14.89 4.92 2.38
C THR A 83 15.24 3.95 1.27
N GLN A 84 16.00 2.90 1.59
CA GLN A 84 16.57 2.02 0.57
C GLN A 84 15.61 0.92 0.11
N LYS A 85 14.78 0.41 1.02
CA LYS A 85 13.82 -0.65 0.73
C LYS A 85 12.46 -0.32 1.31
N ILE A 86 11.51 -0.08 0.41
CA ILE A 86 10.12 0.21 0.72
C ILE A 86 9.28 -0.98 0.26
N ILE A 87 8.44 -1.48 1.15
CA ILE A 87 7.43 -2.51 0.88
C ILE A 87 6.08 -1.85 1.11
N VAL A 88 5.12 -2.14 0.23
CA VAL A 88 3.75 -1.66 0.38
C VAL A 88 2.85 -2.87 0.44
N GLU A 89 1.99 -2.91 1.45
CA GLU A 89 0.87 -3.84 1.47
C GLU A 89 -0.26 -3.23 0.65
N ASP A 90 -0.56 -3.85 -0.49
CA ASP A 90 -1.67 -3.40 -1.34
C ASP A 90 -2.99 -3.84 -0.71
N SER A 91 -3.54 -2.99 0.15
CA SER A 91 -4.87 -3.12 0.77
C SER A 91 -5.79 -1.97 0.32
N SER A 92 -5.42 -1.26 -0.75
CA SER A 92 -6.06 -0.02 -1.17
C SER A 92 -7.43 -0.26 -1.83
N MET A 93 -8.46 0.41 -1.31
CA MET A 93 -9.84 0.28 -1.80
C MET A 93 -10.43 1.65 -2.13
N LYS A 94 -11.29 1.70 -3.16
CA LYS A 94 -12.13 2.86 -3.49
C LYS A 94 -13.58 2.43 -3.62
N ARG A 95 -14.47 2.96 -2.78
CA ARG A 95 -15.91 2.60 -2.75
C ARG A 95 -16.14 1.08 -2.71
N SER A 96 -15.41 0.38 -1.83
CA SER A 96 -15.44 -1.08 -1.69
C SER A 96 -14.86 -1.89 -2.86
N MET A 97 -14.27 -1.23 -3.86
CA MET A 97 -13.53 -1.90 -4.94
C MET A 97 -12.04 -1.86 -4.65
N ASP A 98 -11.39 -3.02 -4.67
CA ASP A 98 -9.93 -3.13 -4.65
C ASP A 98 -9.31 -2.36 -5.82
N LEU A 99 -8.45 -1.38 -5.53
CA LEU A 99 -7.79 -0.59 -6.57
C LEU A 99 -6.86 -1.46 -7.42
N ARG A 100 -6.24 -2.49 -6.86
CA ARG A 100 -5.47 -3.46 -7.64
C ARG A 100 -6.30 -4.10 -8.75
N LEU A 101 -7.58 -4.42 -8.51
CA LEU A 101 -8.43 -5.01 -9.55
C LEU A 101 -8.82 -3.96 -10.58
N LEU A 102 -9.31 -2.81 -10.11
CA LEU A 102 -9.73 -1.72 -10.98
C LEU A 102 -8.60 -1.20 -11.87
N CYS A 103 -7.42 -0.95 -11.30
CA CYS A 103 -6.28 -0.46 -12.06
C CYS A 103 -5.68 -1.53 -12.98
N CYS A 104 -5.67 -2.80 -12.59
CA CYS A 104 -5.24 -3.86 -13.51
C CYS A 104 -6.18 -3.99 -14.71
N ALA A 105 -7.50 -3.92 -14.50
CA ALA A 105 -8.47 -4.00 -15.59
C ALA A 105 -8.37 -2.80 -16.55
N VAL A 106 -8.21 -1.58 -16.03
CA VAL A 106 -8.21 -0.36 -16.85
C VAL A 106 -6.85 -0.04 -17.45
N TYR A 107 -5.76 -0.24 -16.69
CA TYR A 107 -4.42 0.21 -17.06
C TYR A 107 -3.42 -0.93 -17.29
N GLY A 108 -3.76 -2.16 -16.92
CA GLY A 108 -2.83 -3.30 -16.99
C GLY A 108 -1.72 -3.27 -15.95
N TYR A 109 -1.93 -2.58 -14.82
CA TYR A 109 -1.00 -2.57 -13.70
C TYR A 109 -1.63 -2.13 -12.38
N SER A 110 -0.99 -2.46 -11.26
CA SER A 110 -1.41 -2.02 -9.93
C SER A 110 -1.33 -0.50 -9.77
N TRP A 111 -2.18 0.06 -8.91
CA TRP A 111 -2.18 1.49 -8.63
C TRP A 111 -0.81 2.02 -8.19
N PHE A 112 -0.10 1.24 -7.37
CA PHE A 112 1.22 1.56 -6.84
C PHE A 112 2.34 1.61 -7.90
N ARG A 113 2.16 0.98 -9.07
CA ARG A 113 3.16 1.02 -10.16
C ARG A 113 3.47 2.44 -10.63
N ARG A 114 2.56 3.39 -10.36
CA ARG A 114 2.74 4.83 -10.63
C ARG A 114 3.90 5.47 -9.87
N TRP A 115 4.26 4.92 -8.70
CA TRP A 115 5.43 5.33 -7.90
C TRP A 115 6.59 4.33 -8.04
N GLY A 116 6.56 3.47 -9.07
CA GLY A 116 7.64 2.52 -9.35
C GLY A 116 7.63 1.24 -8.48
N TYR A 117 6.64 1.07 -7.60
CA TYR A 117 6.46 -0.18 -6.86
C TYR A 117 6.16 -1.35 -7.80
N LYS A 118 6.72 -2.51 -7.48
CA LYS A 118 6.60 -3.75 -8.26
C LYS A 118 6.19 -4.90 -7.36
N PHE A 119 5.78 -6.01 -7.98
CA PHE A 119 5.58 -7.25 -7.25
C PHE A 119 6.85 -7.60 -6.46
N TYR A 120 6.65 -7.98 -5.20
CA TYR A 120 7.74 -8.39 -4.31
C TYR A 120 7.45 -9.78 -3.76
N HIS A 121 6.29 -9.97 -3.14
CA HIS A 121 5.86 -11.25 -2.63
C HIS A 121 4.33 -11.35 -2.68
N GLY A 122 3.84 -12.54 -3.03
CA GLY A 122 2.42 -12.85 -3.03
C GLY A 122 2.04 -13.67 -1.81
N SER A 123 0.80 -13.54 -1.36
CA SER A 123 0.25 -14.37 -0.29
C SER A 123 0.06 -15.83 -0.76
N PHE A 124 0.13 -16.79 0.17
CA PHE A 124 -0.26 -18.20 -0.06
C PHE A 124 0.35 -18.86 -1.31
N GLY A 125 1.63 -18.61 -1.60
CA GLY A 125 2.34 -19.25 -2.71
C GLY A 125 2.09 -18.62 -4.08
N VAL A 126 1.43 -17.46 -4.15
CA VAL A 126 1.33 -16.67 -5.38
C VAL A 126 2.73 -16.23 -5.80
N THR A 127 3.16 -16.69 -6.98
CA THR A 127 4.42 -16.30 -7.60
C THR A 127 4.27 -15.04 -8.45
N GLU A 128 5.38 -14.41 -8.82
CA GLU A 128 5.38 -13.29 -9.77
C GLU A 128 4.74 -13.69 -11.11
N HIS A 129 4.99 -14.93 -11.57
CA HIS A 129 4.36 -15.44 -12.79
C HIS A 129 2.83 -15.53 -12.66
N ASN A 130 2.32 -16.02 -11.52
CA ASN A 130 0.88 -16.05 -11.28
C ASN A 130 0.29 -14.64 -11.24
N TYR A 131 1.01 -13.71 -10.64
CA TYR A 131 0.59 -12.31 -10.55
C TYR A 131 0.52 -11.65 -11.94
N GLU A 132 1.57 -11.75 -12.75
CA GLU A 132 1.61 -11.21 -14.11
C GLU A 132 0.55 -11.87 -15.02
N ALA A 133 0.33 -13.18 -14.88
CA ALA A 133 -0.75 -13.87 -15.59
C ALA A 133 -2.14 -13.33 -15.21
N ALA A 134 -2.38 -13.07 -13.91
CA ALA A 134 -3.62 -12.49 -13.43
C ALA A 134 -3.84 -11.07 -13.97
N ILE A 135 -2.78 -10.24 -14.03
CA ILE A 135 -2.85 -8.92 -14.67
C ILE A 135 -3.22 -9.07 -16.15
N GLY A 136 -2.60 -10.01 -16.87
CA GLY A 136 -2.90 -10.27 -18.28
C GLY A 136 -4.38 -10.63 -18.50
N VAL A 137 -4.94 -11.49 -17.63
CA VAL A 137 -6.37 -11.82 -17.69
C VAL A 137 -7.24 -10.61 -17.39
N LEU A 138 -6.99 -9.90 -16.29
CA LEU A 138 -7.80 -8.74 -15.88
C LEU A 138 -7.78 -7.62 -16.92
N SER A 139 -6.61 -7.31 -17.50
CA SER A 139 -6.46 -6.28 -18.53
C SER A 139 -7.06 -6.66 -19.88
N SER A 140 -7.32 -7.95 -20.11
CA SER A 140 -8.01 -8.44 -21.32
C SER A 140 -9.54 -8.38 -21.22
N LEU A 141 -10.08 -8.09 -20.02
CA LEU A 141 -11.52 -7.94 -19.83
C LEU A 141 -12.00 -6.68 -20.56
N ASN A 142 -12.87 -6.86 -21.55
CA ASN A 142 -13.63 -5.74 -22.08
C ASN A 142 -14.67 -5.33 -21.03
N ILE A 143 -14.62 -4.06 -20.60
CA ILE A 143 -15.57 -3.48 -19.65
C ILE A 143 -17.01 -3.61 -20.15
N GLU A 144 -17.23 -3.58 -21.47
CA GLU A 144 -18.56 -3.77 -22.08
C GLU A 144 -19.10 -5.18 -21.78
N ASN A 145 -18.28 -6.22 -21.91
CA ASN A 145 -18.69 -7.60 -21.62
C ASN A 145 -18.99 -7.80 -20.13
N VAL A 146 -18.23 -7.15 -19.24
CA VAL A 146 -18.47 -7.21 -17.78
C VAL A 146 -19.80 -6.53 -17.40
N LEU A 147 -20.20 -5.48 -18.12
CA LEU A 147 -21.48 -4.82 -17.89
C LEU A 147 -22.67 -5.67 -18.37
N GLU A 148 -22.49 -6.46 -19.45
CA GLU A 148 -23.51 -7.40 -19.94
C GLU A 148 -23.72 -8.59 -18.99
N ASP A 149 -22.66 -9.12 -18.38
CA ASP A 149 -22.73 -10.24 -17.43
C ASP A 149 -23.32 -9.87 -16.05
N LEU A 150 -23.42 -8.57 -15.74
CA LEU A 150 -23.95 -8.04 -14.48
C LEU A 150 -25.41 -7.52 -14.59
N GLY A 151 -25.99 -7.56 -15.79
CA GLY A 151 -27.39 -7.20 -16.07
C GLY A 151 -28.36 -8.38 -15.98
#